data_AF-A0A6N6PJB9-F1
#
_entry.id   AF-A0A6N6PJB9-F1
#
_cell.length_a   1.000
_cell.length_b   1.000
_cell.length_c   1.000
_cell.angle_alpha   90.00
_cell.angle_beta   90.00
_cell.angle_gamma   90.00
#
_symmetry.space_group_name_H-M   'P 1'
#
loop_
_entity.id
_entity.type
_entity.pdbx_description
1 polymer ?
#
loop_
_entity_poly.entity_id
_entity_poly.type
_entity_poly.pdbx_seq_one_letter_code
_entity_poly.pdbx_strand_id
1 'polypeptide(L)'
;MSKRDKSIRQKAVLLGVGLDSDGHQRVTRGQNFALVGGSKETHEQMTEKAIKINEKLKSRGKQLEQVTSEEFDDIAHEVGLKRHAPEKN
;
A
#
# COMPACT_ATOMS: atom_id res chain seq x y z
N MET A 1 12.66 37.49 7.44
CA MET A 1 11.36 37.04 8.00
C MET A 1 10.86 35.87 7.17
N SER A 2 10.58 34.74 7.81
CA SER A 2 10.43 33.40 7.24
C SER A 2 9.30 33.25 6.20
N LYS A 3 9.63 32.79 4.98
CA LYS A 3 8.63 32.27 4.03
C LYS A 3 8.14 30.94 4.60
N ARG A 4 6.91 30.94 5.13
CA ARG A 4 6.22 29.72 5.57
C ARG A 4 6.00 28.84 4.34
N ASP A 5 6.86 27.84 4.21
CA ASP A 5 6.64 26.69 3.34
C ASP A 5 5.40 25.95 3.84
N LYS A 6 4.25 26.24 3.23
CA LYS A 6 3.03 25.47 3.46
C LYS A 6 3.12 24.25 2.54
N SER A 7 4.02 23.32 2.88
CA SER A 7 4.02 21.99 2.28
C SER A 7 2.65 21.38 2.52
N ILE A 8 1.87 21.24 1.45
CA ILE A 8 0.67 20.40 1.45
C ILE A 8 1.18 19.00 1.81
N ARG A 9 0.93 18.54 3.03
CA ARG A 9 1.22 17.15 3.42
C ARG A 9 0.45 16.24 2.48
N GLN A 10 1.13 15.75 1.46
CA GLN A 10 0.60 14.83 0.46
C GLN A 10 0.28 13.53 1.19
N LYS A 11 -0.99 13.30 1.51
CA LYS A 11 -1.40 12.05 2.13
C LYS A 11 -1.31 10.94 1.10
N ALA A 12 -0.43 9.98 1.32
CA ALA A 12 -0.35 8.77 0.52
C ALA A 12 -1.21 7.66 1.15
N VAL A 13 -1.91 6.88 0.32
CA VAL A 13 -2.68 5.72 0.78
C VAL A 13 -2.43 4.52 -0.15
N LEU A 14 -2.18 3.37 0.45
CA LEU A 14 -2.08 2.09 -0.26
C LEU A 14 -3.49 1.51 -0.45
N LEU A 15 -3.97 1.45 -1.68
CA LEU A 15 -5.25 0.83 -2.01
C LEU A 15 -5.02 -0.59 -2.55
N GLY A 16 -5.61 -1.59 -1.91
CA GLY A 16 -5.67 -2.96 -2.40
C GLY A 16 -7.10 -3.34 -2.78
N VAL A 17 -7.29 -3.86 -3.99
CA VAL A 17 -8.58 -4.31 -4.48
C VAL A 17 -8.48 -5.78 -4.85
N GLY A 18 -9.23 -6.61 -4.13
CA GLY A 18 -9.36 -8.03 -4.46
C GLY A 18 -10.44 -8.21 -5.52
N LEU A 19 -10.04 -8.63 -6.72
CA LEU A 19 -10.94 -8.86 -7.85
C LEU A 19 -11.61 -10.24 -7.80
N ASP A 20 -11.04 -11.17 -7.02
CA ASP A 20 -11.64 -12.47 -6.74
C ASP A 20 -12.71 -12.32 -5.65
N SER A 21 -13.90 -12.89 -5.85
CA SER A 21 -15.03 -12.73 -4.93
C SER A 21 -15.71 -14.07 -4.64
N ASP A 22 -15.78 -14.40 -3.35
CA ASP A 22 -16.47 -15.58 -2.81
C ASP A 22 -17.90 -15.22 -2.32
N GLY A 23 -18.50 -14.17 -2.88
CA GLY A 23 -19.82 -13.67 -2.45
C GLY A 23 -19.82 -12.90 -1.11
N HIS A 24 -18.66 -12.73 -0.48
CA HIS A 24 -18.50 -12.01 0.78
C HIS A 24 -17.80 -10.67 0.58
N GLN A 25 -18.39 -9.59 1.10
CA GLN A 25 -17.75 -8.28 1.11
C GLN A 25 -16.77 -8.17 2.29
N ARG A 26 -15.49 -7.98 1.97
CA ARG A 26 -14.42 -7.78 2.96
C ARG A 26 -13.84 -6.38 2.81
N VAL A 27 -13.72 -5.65 3.92
CA VAL A 27 -13.15 -4.30 3.95
C VAL A 27 -12.24 -4.19 5.15
N THR A 28 -10.97 -3.87 4.91
CA THR A 28 -9.97 -3.64 5.95
C THR A 28 -9.35 -2.27 5.73
N ARG A 29 -9.30 -1.42 6.76
CA ARG A 29 -8.71 -0.08 6.70
C ARG A 29 -7.65 0.07 7.78
N GLY A 30 -6.50 0.61 7.41
CA GLY A 30 -5.42 0.99 8.30
C GLY A 30 -5.07 2.47 8.19
N GLN A 31 -4.01 2.88 8.87
CA GLN A 31 -3.59 4.29 8.92
C GLN A 31 -3.23 4.85 7.54
N ASN A 32 -2.51 4.06 6.73
CA ASN A 32 -2.04 4.45 5.39
C ASN A 32 -2.45 3.44 4.32
N PHE A 33 -3.48 2.60 4.56
CA PHE A 33 -3.94 1.63 3.58
C PHE A 33 -5.44 1.33 3.68
N ALA A 34 -6.03 0.92 2.57
CA ALA A 34 -7.40 0.42 2.49
C ALA A 34 -7.43 -0.80 1.56
N LEU A 35 -8.02 -1.90 2.03
CA LEU A 35 -8.19 -3.15 1.29
C LEU A 35 -9.67 -3.43 1.14
N VAL A 36 -10.11 -3.70 -0.08
CA VAL A 36 -11.52 -3.90 -0.41
C VAL A 36 -11.66 -5.13 -1.31
N GLY A 37 -12.58 -6.04 -0.96
CA GLY A 37 -12.84 -7.24 -1.74
C GLY A 37 -11.80 -8.34 -1.54
N GLY A 38 -11.85 -9.38 -2.38
CA GLY A 38 -11.07 -10.61 -2.23
C GLY A 38 -11.89 -11.74 -1.61
N SER A 39 -11.67 -12.97 -2.09
CA SER A 39 -11.92 -14.18 -1.31
C SER A 39 -11.17 -14.12 0.03
N LYS A 40 -11.53 -15.00 0.97
CA LYS A 40 -10.91 -15.03 2.29
C LYS A 40 -9.39 -15.08 2.19
N GLU A 41 -8.87 -16.03 1.42
CA GLU A 41 -7.43 -16.22 1.22
C GLU A 41 -6.77 -15.00 0.58
N THR A 42 -7.34 -14.45 -0.50
CA THR A 42 -6.79 -13.26 -1.17
C THR A 42 -6.79 -12.04 -0.25
N HIS A 43 -7.87 -11.85 0.52
CA HIS A 43 -7.99 -10.72 1.45
C HIS A 43 -6.98 -10.82 2.60
N GLU A 44 -6.77 -12.02 3.14
CA GLU A 44 -5.76 -12.27 4.17
C GLU A 44 -4.35 -12.01 3.62
N GLN A 45 -4.04 -12.49 2.42
CA GLN A 45 -2.75 -12.22 1.77
C GLN A 45 -2.52 -10.72 1.53
N MET A 46 -3.53 -9.99 1.06
CA MET A 46 -3.45 -8.53 0.88
C MET A 46 -3.20 -7.83 2.22
N THR A 47 -3.88 -8.26 3.28
CA THR A 47 -3.76 -7.70 4.63
C THR A 47 -2.36 -7.92 5.18
N GLU A 48 -1.83 -9.13 5.07
CA GLU A 48 -0.48 -9.46 5.51
C GLU A 48 0.56 -8.58 4.80
N LYS A 49 0.46 -8.43 3.48
CA LYS A 49 1.38 -7.58 2.71
C LYS A 49 1.28 -6.11 3.10
N ALA A 50 0.07 -5.58 3.29
CA ALA A 50 -0.12 -4.19 3.72
C ALA A 50 0.49 -3.92 5.11
N ILE A 51 0.41 -4.87 6.03
CA ILE A 51 1.05 -4.78 7.34
C ILE A 51 2.58 -4.82 7.19
N LYS A 52 3.12 -5.77 6.43
CA LYS A 52 4.57 -5.89 6.18
C LYS A 52 5.18 -4.64 5.57
N ILE A 53 4.47 -3.99 4.63
CA ILE A 53 4.89 -2.71 4.04
C ILE A 53 4.99 -1.64 5.13
N ASN A 54 3.97 -1.51 5.98
CA ASN A 54 4.00 -0.52 7.07
C ASN A 54 5.12 -0.79 8.08
N GLU A 55 5.39 -2.06 8.41
CA GLU A 55 6.50 -2.42 9.30
C GLU A 55 7.86 -2.08 8.68
N LYS A 56 8.05 -2.32 7.38
CA LYS A 56 9.28 -1.87 6.68
C LYS A 56 9.41 -0.35 6.64
N LEU A 57 8.31 0.36 6.38
CA LEU A 57 8.29 1.84 6.41
C LEU A 57 8.69 2.36 7.79
N LYS A 58 8.09 1.82 8.86
CA LYS A 58 8.43 2.16 10.26
C LYS A 58 9.88 1.82 10.60
N SER A 59 10.38 0.66 10.17
CA SER A 59 11.77 0.25 10.38
C SER A 59 12.76 1.22 9.72
N ARG A 60 12.39 1.78 8.57
CA ARG A 60 13.15 2.84 7.88
C ARG A 60 12.90 4.25 8.45
N GLY A 61 12.04 4.39 9.47
CA GLY A 61 11.67 5.68 10.07
C GLY A 61 10.89 6.62 9.14
N LYS A 62 10.29 6.08 8.07
CA LYS A 62 9.56 6.85 7.05
C LYS A 62 8.08 6.51 7.08
N GLN A 63 7.25 7.48 6.70
CA GLN A 63 5.84 7.26 6.39
C GLN A 63 5.65 7.03 4.89
N LEU A 64 4.48 6.49 4.51
CA LEU A 64 4.13 6.27 3.09
C LEU A 64 4.16 7.57 2.27
N GLU A 65 3.88 8.71 2.89
CA GLU A 65 3.97 10.04 2.26
C GLU A 65 5.40 10.54 2.05
N GLN A 66 6.40 9.91 2.66
CA GLN A 66 7.80 10.32 2.62
C GLN A 66 8.67 9.44 1.70
N VAL A 67 8.12 8.32 1.20
CA VAL A 67 8.83 7.43 0.28
C VAL A 67 8.54 7.81 -1.17
N THR A 68 9.56 7.72 -2.01
CA THR A 68 9.39 7.85 -3.46
C THR A 68 8.72 6.59 -4.03
N SER A 69 8.20 6.69 -5.25
CA SER A 69 7.64 5.52 -5.95
C SER A 69 8.66 4.39 -6.13
N GLU A 70 9.94 4.72 -6.32
CA GLU A 70 11.03 3.74 -6.43
C GLU A 70 11.29 3.05 -5.08
N GLU A 71 11.42 3.81 -3.99
CA GLU A 71 11.58 3.22 -2.65
C GLU A 71 10.37 2.36 -2.27
N PHE A 72 9.17 2.78 -2.68
CA PHE A 72 7.97 1.99 -2.48
C PHE A 72 7.99 0.70 -3.31
N ASP A 73 8.46 0.73 -4.56
CA ASP A 73 8.61 -0.46 -5.42
C ASP A 73 9.61 -1.46 -4.81
N ASP A 74 10.75 -0.98 -4.30
CA ASP A 74 11.70 -1.81 -3.54
C ASP A 74 11.04 -2.48 -2.32
N ILE A 75 10.33 -1.70 -1.49
CA ILE A 75 9.62 -2.24 -0.32
C ILE A 75 8.55 -3.25 -0.75
N ALA A 76 7.82 -2.95 -1.82
CA ALA A 76 6.80 -3.82 -2.39
C ALA A 76 7.42 -5.14 -2.88
N HIS A 77 8.56 -5.07 -3.56
CA HIS A 77 9.30 -6.25 -4.02
C HIS A 77 9.78 -7.10 -2.84
N GLU A 78 10.31 -6.48 -1.79
CA GLU A 78 10.75 -7.19 -0.59
C GLU A 78 9.61 -7.90 0.17
N VAL A 79 8.36 -7.42 0.05
CA VAL A 79 7.19 -8.12 0.62
C VAL A 79 6.53 -9.10 -0.36
N GLY A 80 7.14 -9.33 -1.52
CA GLY A 80 6.66 -10.25 -2.53
C GLY A 80 5.47 -9.74 -3.34
N LEU A 81 5.30 -8.42 -3.48
CA LEU A 81 4.44 -7.84 -4.51
C LEU A 81 5.20 -7.84 -5.84
N LYS A 82 4.59 -8.44 -6.86
CA LYS A 82 5.12 -8.41 -8.22
C LYS A 82 4.35 -7.38 -9.01
N ARG A 83 5.07 -6.48 -9.67
CA ARG A 83 4.47 -5.54 -10.60
C ARG A 83 4.01 -6.33 -11.82
N HIS A 84 2.69 -6.43 -12.03
CA HIS A 84 2.16 -6.94 -13.28
C HIS A 84 2.37 -5.85 -14.34
N ALA A 85 3.38 -6.01 -15.19
CA ALA A 85 3.50 -5.21 -16.40
C ALA A 85 2.55 -5.83 -17.43
N PRO A 86 1.37 -5.24 -17.72
CA PRO A 86 0.57 -5.74 -18.83
C PRO A 86 1.39 -5.65 -20.11
N GLU A 87 1.38 -6.71 -20.92
CA GLU A 87 1.98 -6.68 -22.25
C GLU A 87 1.37 -5.49 -23.01
N LYS A 88 2.23 -4.66 -23.60
CA LYS A 88 1.78 -3.55 -24.43
C LYS A 88 1.06 -4.15 -25.64
N ASN A 89 -0.28 -4.04 -25.66
CA ASN A 89 -1.08 -4.25 -26.86
C ASN A 89 -0.70 -3.26 -27.97
#